data_AF-A0A1J5PRS8-F1
#
_entry.id   AF-A0A1J5PRS8-F1
#
_cell.length_a   1.000
_cell.length_b   1.000
_cell.length_c   1.000
_cell.angle_alpha   90.00
_cell.angle_beta   90.00
_cell.angle_gamma   90.00
#
_symmetry.space_group_name_H-M   'P 1'
#
loop_
_entity.id
_entity.type
_entity.pdbx_description
1 polymer ?
#
loop_
_entity_poly.entity_id
_entity_poly.type
_entity_poly.pdbx_seq_one_letter_code
_entity_poly.pdbx_strand_id
1 'polypeptide(L)' 'MADGVSGRWGAGHDGETWADAIAEMLADDAARAILGRGAREHAQRFGWDVAAEAVLHVYDAAGEHRTAR' A
#
# COMPACT_ATOMS: atom_id res chain seq x y z
N MET A 1 2.94 -2.58 -0.30
CA MET A 1 3.83 -2.00 -1.32
C MET A 1 4.69 -3.09 -1.92
N ALA A 2 5.11 -2.94 -3.17
CA ALA A 2 6.05 -3.80 -3.87
C ALA A 2 7.22 -2.96 -4.40
N ASP A 3 8.45 -3.31 -4.02
CA ASP A 3 9.66 -2.60 -4.44
C ASP A 3 9.85 -2.64 -5.96
N GLY A 4 10.26 -1.53 -6.56
CA GLY A 4 10.39 -1.36 -8.01
C GLY A 4 9.06 -1.32 -8.79
N VAL A 5 7.92 -1.59 -8.14
CA VAL A 5 6.60 -1.65 -8.79
C VAL A 5 5.67 -0.54 -8.29
N SER A 6 5.56 -0.37 -6.97
CA SER A 6 4.68 0.62 -6.33
C SER A 6 5.45 1.60 -5.44
N GLY A 7 6.79 1.54 -5.45
CA GLY A 7 7.68 2.36 -4.64
C GLY A 7 9.11 1.80 -4.63
N ARG A 8 10.04 2.49 -3.98
CA ARG A 8 11.40 1.99 -3.73
C ARG A 8 11.63 1.81 -2.23
N TRP A 9 12.25 0.70 -1.83
CA TRP A 9 12.68 0.51 -0.44
C TRP A 9 14.03 1.21 -0.20
N GLY A 10 14.08 2.13 0.78
CA GLY A 10 15.27 2.95 1.08
C GLY A 10 16.26 2.25 2.01
N ALA A 11 17.55 2.58 1.88
CA ALA A 11 18.68 1.99 2.62
C ALA A 11 18.85 2.55 4.06
N GLY A 12 17.75 2.74 4.80
CA GLY A 12 17.76 3.26 6.18
C GLY A 12 17.11 4.64 6.33
N HIS A 13 17.47 5.36 7.39
CA HIS A 13 16.90 6.67 7.76
C HIS A 13 17.85 7.85 7.51
N ASP A 14 18.94 7.63 6.76
CA ASP A 14 19.88 8.69 6.44
C ASP A 14 19.25 9.70 5.45
N GLY A 15 19.34 10.99 5.78
CA GLY A 15 18.67 12.05 5.03
C GLY A 15 19.25 12.27 3.63
N GLU A 16 20.57 12.13 3.48
CA GLU A 16 21.27 12.29 2.20
C GLU A 16 20.91 11.15 1.23
N THR A 17 20.91 9.91 1.75
CA THR A 17 20.45 8.72 1.01
C THR A 17 19.02 8.88 0.48
N TRP A 18 18.12 9.52 1.24
CA TRP A 18 16.77 9.80 0.79
C TRP A 18 16.71 10.92 -0.24
N ALA A 19 17.52 11.98 -0.08
CA ALA A 19 17.59 13.07 -1.04
C ALA A 19 18.03 12.56 -2.43
N ASP A 20 19.07 11.71 -2.46
CA ASP A 20 19.56 11.08 -3.69
C ASP A 20 18.50 10.17 -4.32
N ALA A 21 17.84 9.34 -3.51
CA ALA A 21 16.77 8.46 -3.99
C ALA A 21 15.61 9.23 -4.64
N ILE A 22 15.23 10.36 -4.04
CA ILE A 22 14.18 11.24 -4.59
C ILE A 22 14.68 11.92 -5.87
N ALA A 23 15.91 12.41 -5.90
CA ALA A 23 16.49 13.05 -7.07
C ALA A 23 16.56 12.09 -8.26
N GLU A 24 17.04 10.86 -8.05
CA GLU A 24 17.08 9.79 -9.06
C GLU A 24 15.68 9.48 -9.61
N MET A 25 14.69 9.34 -8.74
CA MET A 25 13.30 9.07 -9.14
C MET A 25 12.67 10.25 -9.92
N LEU A 26 13.03 11.49 -9.58
CA LEU A 26 12.54 12.67 -10.29
C LEU A 26 13.23 12.87 -11.65
N ALA A 27 14.46 12.37 -11.81
CA ALA A 27 15.20 12.45 -13.07
C ALA A 27 14.71 11.46 -14.14
N ASP A 28 14.04 10.37 -13.76
CA ASP A 28 13.49 9.37 -14.69
C ASP A 28 11.94 9.39 -14.72
N ASP A 29 11.40 10.16 -15.67
CA ASP A 29 9.96 10.29 -15.88
C ASP A 29 9.27 8.96 -16.24
N ALA A 30 9.95 8.10 -16.99
CA ALA A 30 9.40 6.83 -17.45
C ALA A 30 9.28 5.85 -16.28
N ALA A 31 10.34 5.71 -15.49
CA ALA A 31 10.33 4.91 -14.26
C ALA A 31 9.29 5.44 -13.26
N ARG A 32 9.22 6.76 -13.07
CA ARG A 32 8.21 7.38 -12.19
C ARG A 32 6.79 7.08 -12.63
N ALA A 33 6.51 7.07 -13.94
CA ALA A 33 5.18 6.72 -14.46
C ALA A 33 4.81 5.25 -14.20
N ILE A 34 5.78 4.34 -14.26
CA ILE A 34 5.58 2.91 -13.93
C ILE A 34 5.22 2.77 -12.44
N LEU A 35 6.03 3.38 -11.56
CA LEU A 35 5.79 3.36 -10.11
C LEU A 35 4.42 3.95 -9.76
N GLY A 36 4.03 5.05 -10.41
CA GLY A 36 2.73 5.68 -10.20
C GLY A 36 1.54 4.80 -10.60
N ARG A 37 1.66 4.00 -11.66
CA ARG A 37 0.62 3.01 -12.04
C ARG A 37 0.51 1.91 -10.99
N GLY A 38 1.64 1.29 -10.62
CA GLY A 38 1.64 0.22 -9.62
C GLY A 38 1.17 0.70 -8.25
N ALA A 39 1.50 1.94 -7.86
CA ALA A 39 0.99 2.56 -6.64
C ALA A 39 -0.54 2.71 -6.65
N ARG A 40 -1.14 3.15 -7.77
CA ARG A 40 -2.61 3.24 -7.89
C ARG A 40 -3.28 1.88 -7.81
N GLU A 41 -2.78 0.89 -8.57
CA GLU A 41 -3.32 -0.47 -8.55
C GLU A 41 -3.23 -1.10 -7.16
N HIS A 42 -2.12 -0.85 -6.44
CA HIS A 42 -1.94 -1.29 -5.07
C HIS A 42 -2.96 -0.63 -4.14
N ALA A 43 -3.08 0.71 -4.18
CA ALA A 43 -3.97 1.47 -3.31
C ALA A 43 -5.45 1.08 -3.46
N GLN A 44 -5.90 0.75 -4.68
CA GLN A 44 -7.29 0.31 -4.91
C GLN A 44 -7.67 -0.97 -4.14
N ARG A 45 -6.70 -1.77 -3.71
CA ARG A 45 -6.95 -3.00 -2.93
C ARG A 45 -6.98 -2.75 -1.42
N PHE A 46 -6.50 -1.59 -0.97
CA PHE A 46 -6.41 -1.21 0.44
C PHE A 46 -7.23 0.06 0.66
N GLY A 47 -8.55 -0.11 0.73
CA GLY A 47 -9.51 0.96 0.96
C GLY A 47 -10.21 0.82 2.32
N TRP A 48 -10.70 1.94 2.84
CA TRP A 48 -11.51 1.95 4.06
C TRP A 48 -12.80 1.13 3.92
N ASP A 49 -13.37 1.07 2.71
CA ASP A 49 -14.55 0.24 2.42
C ASP A 49 -14.25 -1.24 2.63
N VAL A 50 -13.13 -1.74 2.09
CA VAL A 50 -12.68 -3.13 2.29
C VAL A 50 -12.44 -3.44 3.76
N ALA A 51 -11.88 -2.48 4.51
CA ALA A 51 -11.68 -2.63 5.95
C ALA A 51 -13.02 -2.67 6.72
N ALA A 52 -13.97 -1.81 6.36
CA ALA A 52 -15.29 -1.79 6.98
C ALA A 52 -16.07 -3.08 6.71
N GLU A 53 -16.06 -3.58 5.47
CA GLU A 53 -16.65 -4.86 5.10
C GLU A 53 -16.04 -6.03 5.88
N ALA A 54 -14.71 -6.06 6.03
CA ALA A 54 -14.03 -7.08 6.81
C ALA A 54 -14.44 -7.05 8.30
N VAL A 55 -14.60 -5.86 8.87
CA VAL A 55 -15.08 -5.69 10.26
C VAL A 55 -16.51 -6.18 10.42
N LEU A 56 -17.40 -5.84 9.49
CA LEU A 56 -18.78 -6.33 9.49
C LEU A 56 -18.85 -7.86 9.41
N HIS A 57 -18.05 -8.46 8.51
CA HIS A 57 -17.97 -9.91 8.38
C HIS A 57 -17.56 -10.61 9.68
N VAL A 58 -16.61 -10.03 10.43
CA VAL A 58 -16.22 -10.54 11.75
C VAL A 58 -17.38 -10.43 12.76
N TYR A 59 -18.14 -9.34 12.76
CA TYR A 59 -19.29 -9.19 13.64
C TYR A 59 -20.41 -10.19 13.32
N ASP A 60 -20.70 -10.43 12.04
CA ASP A 60 -21.70 -11.41 11.62
C ASP A 60 -21.31 -12.82 12.10
N ALA A 61 -20.07 -13.25 11.85
CA ALA A 61 -19.57 -14.55 12.31
C ALA A 61 -19.63 -14.69 13.84
N ALA A 62 -19.29 -13.64 14.59
CA ALA A 62 -19.37 -13.63 16.05
C ALA A 62 -20.82 -13.71 16.56
N GLY A 63 -21.77 -13.10 15.84
CA GLY A 63 -23.19 -13.19 16.11
C GLY A 63 -23.72 -14.62 15.94
N GLU A 64 -23.42 -15.25 14.80
CA GLU A 64 -23.80 -16.64 14.50
C GLU A 64 -23.29 -17.62 15.57
N HIS A 65 -22.02 -17.50 15.97
CA HIS A 65 -21.43 -18.31 17.04
C HIS A 65 -22.11 -18.14 18.40
N ARG A 66 -22.68 -16.96 18.68
CA ARG A 66 -23.41 -16.70 19.93
C ARG A 66 -24.78 -17.36 19.92
N THR A 67 -25.48 -17.32 18.78
CA THR A 67 -26.82 -17.91 18.62
C THR A 67 -26.80 -19.44 18.50
N ALA A 68 -25.68 -20.02 18.11
CA ALA A 68 -25.49 -21.46 18.01
C ALA A 68 -25.11 -22.15 19.34
N ARG A 69 -24.98 -21.39 20.44
CA ARG A 69 -24.72 -21.88 21.81
C ARG A 69 -26.00 -21.86 22.62
#